data_AF-A0A356NK60-F1
#
_entry.id   AF-A0A356NK60-F1
#
_cell.length_a   1.000
_cell.length_b   1.000
_cell.length_c   1.000
_cell.angle_alpha   90.00
_cell.angle_beta   90.00
_cell.angle_gamma   90.00
#
_symmetry.space_group_name_H-M   'P 1'
#
loop_
_entity.id
_entity.type
_entity.pdbx_description
1 polymer ?
#
loop_
_entity_poly.entity_id
_entity_poly.type
_entity_poly.pdbx_seq_one_letter_code
_entity_poly.pdbx_strand_id
1 'polypeptide(L)'
;DSTSFEKSKMNRRTFLQHGAKGAVGLSALSSNLLAVEAEKPLRVGLIGCGWYGKTDLLHLMQVAPVDVVGLCDVDRNMFDA
;
A
#
# COMPACT_ATOMS: atom_id res chain seq x y z
N ASP A 1 24.76 -20.64 -52.22
CA ASP A 1 25.02 -20.36 -50.81
C ASP A 1 23.71 -19.89 -50.18
N SER A 2 22.94 -20.81 -49.60
CA SER A 2 21.62 -20.52 -49.02
C SER A 2 21.61 -20.99 -47.58
N THR A 3 21.90 -20.05 -46.69
CA THR A 3 21.78 -20.18 -45.25
C THR A 3 20.33 -20.52 -44.90
N SER A 4 20.10 -21.79 -44.54
CA SER A 4 18.81 -22.25 -44.04
C SER A 4 18.62 -21.70 -42.63
N PHE A 5 17.67 -20.78 -42.47
CA PHE A 5 17.26 -20.29 -41.15
C PHE A 5 16.55 -21.43 -40.41
N GLU A 6 17.24 -22.01 -39.42
CA GLU A 6 16.67 -23.04 -38.56
C GLU A 6 15.57 -22.44 -37.68
N LYS A 7 14.32 -22.79 -37.97
CA LYS A 7 13.17 -22.36 -37.19
C LYS A 7 13.13 -23.15 -35.88
N SER A 8 13.71 -22.57 -34.82
CA SER A 8 13.67 -23.14 -33.47
C SER A 8 12.22 -23.35 -33.00
N LYS A 9 11.84 -24.61 -32.80
CA LYS A 9 10.51 -25.01 -32.33
C LYS A 9 10.48 -24.92 -30.80
N MET A 10 10.12 -23.75 -30.27
CA MET A 10 9.99 -23.57 -28.82
C MET A 10 8.98 -24.55 -28.23
N ASN A 11 9.42 -25.35 -27.25
CA ASN A 11 8.57 -26.30 -26.55
C ASN A 11 7.75 -25.58 -25.47
N ARG A 12 6.43 -25.47 -25.68
CA ARG A 12 5.51 -24.80 -24.76
C ARG A 12 5.58 -25.34 -23.32
N ARG A 13 5.85 -26.64 -23.16
CA ARG A 13 5.98 -27.28 -21.84
C ARG A 13 7.19 -26.76 -21.08
N THR A 14 8.31 -26.62 -21.78
CA THR A 14 9.55 -26.07 -21.26
C THR A 14 9.37 -24.60 -20.87
N PHE A 15 8.69 -23.81 -21.69
CA PHE A 15 8.39 -22.40 -21.36
C PHE A 15 7.54 -22.27 -20.09
N LEU A 16 6.46 -23.03 -19.97
CA LEU A 16 5.60 -23.01 -18.77
C LEU A 16 6.33 -23.49 -17.52
N GLN A 17 7.18 -24.52 -17.63
CA GLN A 17 8.00 -25.00 -16.52
C GLN A 17 9.01 -23.95 -16.06
N HIS A 18 9.66 -23.24 -16.97
CA HIS A 18 10.59 -22.17 -16.63
C HIS A 18 9.87 -20.93 -16.08
N GLY A 19 8.72 -20.57 -16.64
CA GLY A 19 7.88 -19.48 -16.13
C GLY A 19 7.36 -19.74 -14.71
N ALA A 20 6.88 -20.97 -14.45
CA ALA A 20 6.45 -21.37 -13.12
C ALA A 20 7.60 -21.35 -12.11
N LYS A 21 8.79 -21.84 -12.47
CA LYS A 21 9.99 -21.78 -11.62
C LYS A 21 10.44 -20.34 -11.34
N GLY A 22 10.38 -19.45 -12.35
CA GLY A 22 10.67 -18.03 -12.20
C GLY A 22 9.68 -17.30 -11.27
N ALA A 23 8.39 -17.60 -11.40
CA ALA A 23 7.34 -17.01 -10.56
C ALA A 23 7.48 -17.43 -9.08
N VAL A 24 7.83 -18.70 -8.81
CA VAL A 24 8.06 -19.18 -7.44
C VAL A 24 9.32 -18.54 -6.82
N GLY A 25 10.39 -18.41 -7.60
CA GLY A 25 11.61 -17.70 -7.15
C GLY A 25 11.34 -16.23 -6.84
N LEU A 26 10.52 -15.56 -7.66
CA LEU A 26 10.13 -14.16 -7.43
C LEU A 26 9.23 -14.00 -6.20
N SER A 27 8.32 -14.95 -5.94
CA SER A 27 7.46 -14.93 -4.74
C SER A 27 8.27 -15.03 -3.45
N ALA A 28 9.28 -15.90 -3.41
CA ALA A 28 10.16 -16.08 -2.24
C ALA A 28 11.07 -14.86 -1.97
N LEU A 29 11.46 -14.12 -3.00
CA LEU A 29 12.15 -12.83 -2.86
C LEU A 29 11.17 -11.72 -2.45
N SER A 30 9.98 -11.71 -3.04
CA SER A 30 8.93 -10.71 -2.76
C SER A 30 8.49 -10.71 -1.30
N SER A 31 8.37 -11.87 -0.65
CA SER A 31 7.97 -11.96 0.75
C SER A 31 8.90 -11.24 1.73
N ASN A 32 10.19 -11.16 1.43
CA ASN A 32 11.17 -10.41 2.25
C ASN A 32 11.29 -8.94 1.83
N LEU A 33 10.87 -8.59 0.60
CA LEU A 33 10.94 -7.24 0.06
C LEU A 33 9.64 -6.45 0.32
N LEU A 34 8.54 -7.16 0.57
CA LEU A 34 7.22 -6.65 0.97
C LEU A 34 7.03 -6.60 2.49
N ALA A 35 8.10 -6.80 3.28
CA ALA A 35 8.11 -6.38 4.67
C ALA A 35 8.15 -4.84 4.70
N VAL A 36 7.06 -4.21 4.25
CA VAL A 36 6.77 -2.80 4.47
C VAL A 36 6.61 -2.68 5.97
N GLU A 37 7.61 -2.11 6.63
CA GLU A 37 7.49 -1.72 8.01
C GLU A 37 6.26 -0.83 8.12
N ALA A 38 5.30 -1.23 8.96
CA ALA A 38 4.06 -0.49 9.12
C ALA A 38 4.42 0.93 9.54
N GLU A 39 4.05 1.92 8.72
CA GLU A 39 4.33 3.31 9.03
C GLU A 39 3.74 3.66 10.39
N LYS A 40 4.58 4.23 11.26
CA LYS A 40 4.15 4.63 12.59
C LYS A 40 3.06 5.70 12.46
N PRO A 41 1.90 5.55 13.14
CA PRO A 41 0.82 6.53 13.04
C PRO A 41 1.29 7.95 13.40
N LEU A 42 0.85 8.94 12.62
CA LEU A 42 1.10 10.35 12.92
C LEU A 42 0.31 10.75 14.15
N ARG A 43 0.92 11.48 15.09
CA ARG A 43 0.21 12.03 16.26
C ARG A 43 -0.43 13.36 15.89
N VAL A 44 -1.76 13.42 15.90
CA VAL A 44 -2.52 14.56 15.37
C VAL A 44 -3.39 15.17 16.46
N GLY A 45 -3.40 16.50 16.54
CA GLY A 45 -4.35 17.27 17.34
C GLY A 45 -5.24 18.13 16.45
N LEU A 46 -6.54 18.21 16.76
CA LEU A 46 -7.49 19.06 16.04
C LEU A 46 -7.81 20.32 16.86
N ILE A 47 -7.69 21.50 16.24
CA ILE A 47 -8.13 22.79 16.80
C ILE A 47 -9.27 23.32 15.93
N GLY A 48 -10.43 23.56 16.55
CA GLY A 48 -11.67 23.87 15.85
C GLY A 48 -12.39 22.58 15.44
N CYS A 49 -13.20 22.05 16.34
CA CYS A 49 -13.96 20.81 16.21
C CYS A 49 -15.34 21.01 15.55
N GLY A 50 -15.52 22.08 14.76
CA GLY A 50 -16.72 22.31 13.94
C GLY A 50 -16.86 21.32 12.77
N TRP A 51 -17.75 21.62 11.83
CA TRP A 51 -18.01 20.75 10.68
C TRP A 51 -16.75 20.48 9.85
N TYR A 52 -15.99 21.52 9.50
CA TYR A 52 -14.77 21.36 8.71
C TYR A 52 -13.66 20.63 9.47
N GLY A 53 -13.49 20.87 10.76
CA GLY A 53 -12.47 20.17 11.55
C GLY A 53 -12.71 18.67 11.64
N LYS A 54 -13.98 18.27 11.81
CA LYS A 54 -14.37 16.85 11.75
C LYS A 54 -14.14 16.26 10.36
N THR A 55 -14.54 16.97 9.29
CA THR A 55 -14.33 16.54 7.90
C THR A 55 -12.84 16.39 7.56
N ASP A 56 -12.00 17.35 7.97
CA ASP A 56 -10.55 17.31 7.78
C ASP A 56 -9.93 16.10 8.48
N LEU A 57 -10.27 15.88 9.77
CA LEU A 57 -9.78 14.75 10.53
C LEU A 57 -10.21 13.41 9.93
N LEU A 58 -11.47 13.28 9.50
CA LEU A 58 -11.98 12.06 8.87
C LEU A 58 -11.30 11.78 7.52
N HIS A 59 -11.02 12.81 6.72
CA HIS A 59 -10.28 12.64 5.47
C HIS A 59 -8.80 12.30 5.69
N LEU A 60 -8.18 12.89 6.70
CA LEU A 60 -6.81 12.55 7.08
C LEU A 60 -6.69 11.07 7.47
N MET A 61 -7.64 10.56 8.27
CA MET A 61 -7.71 9.14 8.67
C MET A 61 -7.89 8.17 7.49
N GLN A 62 -8.43 8.63 6.36
CA GLN A 62 -8.62 7.80 5.17
C GLN A 62 -7.34 7.62 4.36
N VAL A 63 -6.40 8.58 4.45
CA VAL A 63 -5.20 8.60 3.61
C VAL A 63 -3.92 8.27 4.38
N ALA A 64 -3.94 8.31 5.70
CA ALA A 64 -2.78 8.00 6.54
C ALA A 64 -3.20 7.39 7.90
N PRO A 65 -2.35 6.51 8.49
CA PRO A 65 -2.53 6.07 9.86
C PRO A 65 -2.29 7.23 10.83
N VAL A 66 -3.26 7.51 11.69
CA VAL A 66 -3.17 8.61 12.67
C VAL A 66 -3.59 8.18 14.08
N ASP A 67 -2.94 8.76 15.07
CA ASP A 67 -3.24 8.71 16.50
C ASP A 67 -3.72 10.09 16.93
N VAL A 68 -5.02 10.23 17.23
CA VAL A 68 -5.61 11.52 17.62
C VAL A 68 -5.36 11.75 19.10
N VAL A 69 -4.43 12.66 19.41
CA VAL A 69 -3.91 12.84 20.78
C VAL A 69 -4.56 13.99 21.54
N GLY A 70 -5.39 14.79 20.88
CA GLY A 70 -6.05 15.91 21.52
C GLY A 70 -7.04 16.62 20.61
N LEU A 71 -8.06 17.21 21.22
CA LEU A 71 -9.06 18.03 20.56
C LEU A 71 -9.19 19.34 21.33
N CYS A 72 -9.39 20.44 20.59
CA CYS A 72 -9.52 21.79 21.15
C CYS A 72 -10.63 22.53 20.41
N ASP A 73 -11.54 23.16 21.17
CA ASP A 73 -12.57 24.05 20.66
C ASP A 73 -12.90 25.11 21.73
N VAL A 74 -13.37 26.28 21.31
CA VAL A 74 -13.87 27.33 22.19
C VAL A 74 -15.26 26.98 22.73
N ASP A 75 -16.05 26.25 21.95
CA ASP A 75 -17.36 25.74 22.34
C ASP A 75 -17.22 24.37 23.02
N ARG A 76 -17.50 24.33 24.32
CA ARG A 76 -17.43 23.11 25.12
C ARG A 76 -18.41 22.04 24.68
N ASN A 77 -19.54 22.44 24.10
CA ASN A 77 -20.57 21.49 23.64
C ASN A 77 -20.07 20.63 22.47
N MET A 78 -18.96 21.00 21.82
CA MET A 78 -18.34 20.18 20.76
C MET A 78 -17.77 18.84 21.28
N PHE A 79 -17.66 18.67 22.60
CA PHE A 79 -17.18 17.44 23.24
C PHE A 79 -18.27 16.66 23.97
N ASP A 80 -19.50 17.17 24.00
CA ASP A 80 -20.63 16.52 24.66
C ASP A 80 -21.34 15.58 23.66
N ALA A 81 -21.72 14.39 24.14
CA ALA A 81 -22.33 13.31 23.34
C ALA A 81 -23.84 13.21 23.54
#